data_AF-A0A699XEC8-F1
#
_entry.id   AF-A0A699XEC8-F1
#
_cell.length_a   1.000
_cell.length_b   1.000
_cell.length_c   1.000
_cell.angle_alpha   90.00
_cell.angle_beta   90.00
_cell.angle_gamma   90.00
#
_symmetry.space_group_name_H-M   'P 1'
#
loop_
_entity.id
_entity.type
_entity.pdbx_description
1 polymer ?
#
loop_
_entity_poly.entity_id
_entity_poly.type
_entity_poly.pdbx_seq_one_letter_code
_entity_poly.pdbx_strand_id
1 'polypeptide(L)'
;VPELLFNPSDIGIQESGIPGAIMESLSVLPEALRVGLLANVVVVGGNSLIEGFMPRLEAELRMLVPSEYLLNITRAEDPVKHAWL
;
A
#
# COMPACT_ATOMS: atom_id res chain seq x y z
N VAL A 1 1.03 -15.37 -10.07
CA VAL A 1 2.28 -14.69 -9.63
C VAL A 1 2.07 -13.32 -8.94
N PRO A 2 0.94 -12.57 -9.09
CA PRO A 2 0.75 -11.31 -8.34
C PRO A 2 0.84 -11.41 -6.81
N GLU A 3 0.55 -12.59 -6.24
CA GLU A 3 0.55 -12.84 -4.80
C GLU A 3 1.91 -12.53 -4.14
N LEU A 4 3.02 -12.64 -4.87
CA LEU A 4 4.36 -12.35 -4.34
C LEU A 4 4.55 -10.90 -3.89
N LEU A 5 3.74 -9.97 -4.40
CA LEU A 5 3.74 -8.58 -3.93
C LEU A 5 3.15 -8.43 -2.52
N PHE A 6 2.32 -9.38 -2.09
CA PHE A 6 1.63 -9.39 -0.80
C PHE A 6 2.22 -10.43 0.15
N ASN A 7 2.69 -11.57 -0.37
CA ASN A 7 3.29 -12.68 0.38
C ASN A 7 4.62 -13.15 -0.26
N PRO A 8 5.72 -12.39 -0.13
CA PRO A 8 7.04 -12.80 -0.65
C PRO A 8 7.57 -14.10 -0.02
N SER A 9 7.12 -14.41 1.19
CA SER A 9 7.51 -15.61 1.94
C SER A 9 7.13 -16.92 1.25
N ASP A 10 6.14 -16.92 0.36
CA ASP A 10 5.69 -18.11 -0.37
C ASP A 10 6.79 -18.73 -1.25
N ILE A 11 7.83 -17.95 -1.58
CA ILE A 11 9.03 -18.42 -2.31
C ILE A 11 10.31 -18.30 -1.47
N GLY A 12 10.17 -18.15 -0.15
CA GLY A 12 11.28 -18.09 0.80
C GLY A 12 11.98 -16.72 0.90
N ILE A 13 11.45 -15.66 0.29
CA ILE A 13 11.95 -14.29 0.48
C ILE A 13 11.48 -13.78 1.85
N GLN A 14 12.43 -13.41 2.72
CA GLN A 14 12.17 -12.93 4.08
C GLN A 14 11.95 -11.41 4.10
N GLU A 15 11.01 -10.93 3.30
CA GLU A 15 10.64 -9.51 3.20
C GLU A 15 9.15 -9.34 3.43
N SER A 16 8.76 -8.17 3.94
CA SER A 16 7.35 -7.80 4.08
C SER A 16 6.70 -7.63 2.71
N GLY A 17 5.44 -8.05 2.57
CA GLY A 17 4.59 -7.64 1.47
C GLY A 17 4.33 -6.13 1.49
N ILE A 18 3.75 -5.60 0.42
CA ILE A 18 3.49 -4.15 0.25
C ILE A 18 2.80 -3.52 1.48
N PRO A 19 1.73 -4.11 2.08
CA PRO A 19 1.06 -3.48 3.24
C PRO A 19 1.97 -3.39 4.47
N GLY A 20 2.77 -4.42 4.72
CA GLY A 20 3.76 -4.42 5.81
C GLY A 20 4.85 -3.37 5.58
N ALA A 21 5.38 -3.31 4.35
CA ALA A 21 6.40 -2.32 3.98
C ALA A 21 5.89 -0.87 4.09
N ILE A 22 4.61 -0.61 3.78
CA ILE A 22 3.99 0.71 4.00
C ILE A 22 3.99 1.07 5.50
N MET A 23 3.54 0.16 6.36
CA MET A 23 3.47 0.41 7.80
C MET A 23 4.86 0.55 8.44
N GLU A 24 5.83 -0.24 7.98
CA GLU A 24 7.23 -0.13 8.38
C GLU A 24 7.82 1.24 7.99
N SER A 25 7.58 1.69 6.75
CA SER A 25 7.99 3.02 6.28
C SER A 25 7.39 4.16 7.10
N LEU A 26 6.13 4.04 7.52
CA LEU A 26 5.47 5.04 8.37
C LEU A 26 5.95 4.98 9.84
N SER A 27 6.48 3.85 10.30
CA SER A 27 6.86 3.64 11.70
C SER A 27 7.98 4.58 12.20
N VAL A 28 8.80 5.11 11.29
CA VAL A 28 9.88 6.05 11.64
C VAL A 28 9.38 7.50 11.81
N LEU A 29 8.15 7.79 11.41
CA LEU A 29 7.56 9.13 11.47
C LEU A 29 6.82 9.37 12.79
N PRO A 30 6.67 10.62 13.25
CA PRO A 30 5.74 10.97 14.34
C PRO A 30 4.29 10.58 14.02
N GLU A 31 3.52 10.17 15.04
CA GLU A 31 2.14 9.68 14.90
C GLU A 31 1.24 10.64 14.10
N ALA A 32 1.31 11.94 14.40
CA ALA A 32 0.52 12.96 13.71
C ALA A 32 0.73 12.97 12.18
N LEU A 33 1.94 12.66 11.69
CA LEU A 33 2.21 12.55 10.26
C LEU A 33 1.67 11.24 9.67
N ARG A 34 1.74 10.13 10.43
CA ARG A 34 1.23 8.83 9.98
C ARG A 34 -0.27 8.91 9.65
N VAL A 35 -1.06 9.54 10.53
CA VAL A 35 -2.51 9.70 10.33
C VAL A 35 -2.79 10.47 9.04
N GLY A 36 -2.08 11.59 8.82
CA GLY A 36 -2.25 12.40 7.61
C GLY A 36 -1.87 11.65 6.33
N LEU A 37 -0.78 10.87 6.37
CA LEU A 37 -0.31 10.10 5.20
C LEU A 37 -1.23 8.91 4.87
N LEU A 38 -1.75 8.21 5.87
CA LEU A 38 -2.70 7.10 5.68
C LEU A 38 -4.04 7.56 5.11
N ALA A 39 -4.46 8.78 5.41
CA ALA A 39 -5.64 9.40 4.83
C ALA A 39 -5.43 9.86 3.37
N ASN A 40 -4.21 9.80 2.84
CA ASN A 40 -3.86 10.34 1.53
C ASN A 40 -2.88 9.41 0.78
N VAL A 41 -3.28 8.15 0.56
CA VAL A 41 -2.47 7.19 -0.20
C VAL A 41 -2.86 7.25 -1.68
N VAL A 42 -1.88 7.52 -2.55
CA VAL A 42 -2.03 7.45 -4.00
C VAL A 42 -1.12 6.34 -4.53
N VAL A 43 -1.72 5.34 -5.19
CA VAL A 43 -1.02 4.23 -5.80
C VAL A 43 -0.72 4.56 -7.25
N VAL A 44 0.55 4.43 -7.62
CA VAL A 44 1.09 4.67 -8.95
C VAL A 44 1.86 3.43 -9.44
N GLY A 45 2.17 3.39 -10.73
CA GLY A 45 2.88 2.28 -11.38
C GLY A 45 1.96 1.23 -11.99
N GLY A 46 2.47 0.52 -13.01
CA GLY A 46 1.68 -0.42 -13.82
C GLY A 46 1.09 -1.60 -13.05
N ASN A 47 1.72 -2.05 -11.96
CA ASN A 47 1.20 -3.15 -11.14
C ASN A 47 -0.16 -2.82 -10.49
N SER A 48 -0.48 -1.55 -10.29
CA SER A 48 -1.79 -1.11 -9.77
C SER A 48 -2.96 -1.37 -10.75
N LEU A 49 -2.66 -1.75 -11.99
CA LEU A 49 -3.64 -2.14 -13.01
C LEU A 49 -3.99 -3.63 -12.95
N ILE A 50 -3.29 -4.43 -12.13
CA ILE A 50 -3.63 -5.84 -11.91
C ILE A 50 -5.03 -5.90 -11.28
N GLU A 51 -5.90 -6.74 -11.84
CA GLU A 51 -7.25 -6.95 -11.32
C GLU A 51 -7.19 -7.39 -9.85
N GLY A 52 -7.97 -6.73 -8.99
CA GLY A 52 -8.01 -7.01 -7.56
C GLY A 52 -6.87 -6.40 -6.74
N PHE A 53 -5.86 -5.76 -7.34
CA PHE A 53 -4.74 -5.17 -6.59
C PHE A 53 -5.18 -4.12 -5.58
N MET A 54 -5.96 -3.13 -6.03
CA MET A 54 -6.45 -2.03 -5.17
C MET A 54 -7.31 -2.54 -4.00
N PRO A 55 -8.37 -3.34 -4.21
CA PRO A 55 -9.17 -3.84 -3.09
C PRO A 55 -8.38 -4.78 -2.16
N ARG A 56 -7.42 -5.56 -2.68
CA ARG A 56 -6.53 -6.38 -1.85
C ARG A 56 -5.63 -5.52 -0.96
N LEU A 57 -4.98 -4.50 -1.53
CA LEU A 57 -4.13 -3.57 -0.79
C LEU A 57 -4.92 -2.83 0.29
N GLU A 58 -6.12 -2.34 -0.03
CA GLU A 58 -6.98 -1.67 0.92
C GLU A 58 -7.39 -2.60 2.07
N ALA A 59 -7.83 -3.82 1.76
CA ALA A 59 -8.23 -4.79 2.77
C ALA A 59 -7.06 -5.15 3.71
N GLU A 60 -5.87 -5.43 3.17
CA GLU A 60 -4.72 -5.80 4.00
C GLU A 60 -4.18 -4.63 4.81
N LEU A 61 -4.05 -3.44 4.21
CA LEU A 61 -3.59 -2.28 4.95
C LEU A 61 -4.60 -1.89 6.04
N ARG A 62 -5.91 -2.06 5.78
CA ARG A 62 -6.95 -1.83 6.79
C ARG A 62 -6.82 -2.74 8.01
N MET A 63 -6.36 -3.98 7.85
CA MET A 63 -6.11 -4.91 8.96
C MET A 63 -4.93 -4.47 9.83
N LEU A 64 -3.98 -3.69 9.29
CA LEU A 64 -2.79 -3.24 10.00
C LEU A 64 -2.94 -1.85 10.64
N VAL A 65 -3.77 -1.00 10.05
CA VAL A 65 -3.97 0.38 10.50
C VAL A 65 -4.98 0.44 11.66
N PRO A 66 -4.74 1.22 12.73
CA PRO A 66 -5.71 1.46 13.81
C PRO A 66 -7.07 1.92 13.28
N SER A 67 -8.16 1.39 13.82
CA SER A 67 -9.52 1.57 13.27
C SER A 67 -10.02 3.01 13.35
N GLU A 68 -9.49 3.81 14.28
CA GLU A 68 -9.75 5.23 14.45
C GLU A 68 -9.09 6.09 13.37
N TYR A 69 -8.09 5.59 12.65
CA TYR A 69 -7.43 6.33 11.59
C TYR A 69 -8.19 6.17 10.28
N LEU A 70 -8.45 7.30 9.63
CA LEU A 70 -8.95 7.33 8.25
C LEU A 70 -7.90 6.70 7.33
N LEU A 71 -8.29 5.64 6.64
CA LEU A 71 -7.51 5.05 5.56
C LEU A 71 -8.22 5.38 4.25
N ASN A 72 -7.53 6.06 3.36
CA ASN A 72 -8.06 6.39 2.04
C ASN A 72 -6.97 6.11 1.01
N ILE A 73 -7.26 5.14 0.15
CA ILE A 73 -6.35 4.67 -0.89
C ILE A 73 -7.01 4.90 -2.24
N THR A 74 -6.31 5.61 -3.10
CA THR A 74 -6.75 5.88 -4.46
C THR A 74 -5.69 5.44 -5.44
N ARG A 75 -6.09 5.09 -6.67
CA ARG A 75 -5.16 4.90 -7.79
C ARG A 75 -5.14 6.18 -8.59
N ALA A 76 -3.97 6.60 -9.05
CA ALA A 76 -3.86 7.67 -10.03
C ALA A 76 -4.70 7.37 -11.29
N GLU A 77 -5.20 8.42 -11.96
CA GLU A 77 -6.02 8.29 -13.18
C GLU A 77 -5.25 7.58 -14.30
N ASP A 78 -4.01 8.02 -14.56
CA ASP A 78 -3.04 7.32 -15.41
C ASP A 78 -1.84 6.87 -14.56
N PRO A 79 -1.91 5.70 -13.89
CA PRO A 79 -0.87 5.28 -12.94
C PRO A 79 0.46 4.95 -13.62
N VAL A 80 0.47 4.72 -14.94
CA VAL A 80 1.71 4.44 -15.69
C VAL A 80 2.44 5.75 -16.00
N LYS A 81 1.71 6.83 -16.32
CA LYS A 81 2.32 8.12 -16.65
C LYS A 81 2.40 9.09 -15.48
N HIS A 82 1.76 8.83 -14.35
CA HIS A 82 1.69 9.74 -13.20
C HIS A 82 3.07 10.17 -12.66
N ALA A 83 4.11 9.35 -12.83
CA ALA A 83 5.45 9.71 -12.40
C ALA A 83 6.16 10.74 -13.31
N TRP A 84 5.62 10.99 -14.52
CA TRP A 84 6.25 11.80 -15.57
C TRP A 84 5.47 13.07 -15.95
N LEU A 85 4.19 13.15 -15.58
CA LEU A 85 3.28 14.26 -15.88
C LEU A 85 2.90 14.98 -14.60
#